data_AF-A0A7X0TUC5-F1
#
_entry.id   AF-A0A7X0TUC5-F1
#
_cell.length_a   1.000
_cell.length_b   1.000
_cell.length_c   1.000
_cell.angle_alpha   90.00
_cell.angle_beta   90.00
_cell.angle_gamma   90.00
#
_symmetry.space_group_name_H-M   'P 1'
#
loop_
_entity.id
_entity.type
_entity.pdbx_description
1 polymer ?
#
loop_
_entity_poly.entity_id
_entity_poly.type
_entity_poly.pdbx_seq_one_letter_code
_entity_poly.pdbx_strand_id
1 'polypeptide(L)'
;MKITTTSVNPVAKTTEINKPPVVSTEETSNSASNKSSKSGASSQLQLLNLAKQFILDGALISASKQCPLEERTQKRDRYIRFRKQQNLEVIIQKAISYCSDKEITDRADVDWFNSFTEFAEGISNPTMQELWAKILAYEVTRPGSFSLKTLQAFRTMSMGEAKLFAKACALALKDSTRKNLRIISGSSQLPGMFNFFSKKRLQKINLGKFGLSYAELLTLADNHLIFIQETESSPIALGESIHFYCNNSPMILSPIKHNCLLSFYKFTPIGAELANLISDSVDESYLELVKDTLSSHFVIN
;
A
#
# COMPACT_ATOMS: atom_id res chain seq x y z
N MET A 1 16.57 -47.89 -63.40
CA MET A 1 17.17 -48.06 -62.07
C MET A 1 16.45 -47.11 -61.12
N LYS A 2 15.74 -47.66 -60.11
CA LYS A 2 15.02 -47.03 -58.98
C LYS A 2 14.05 -45.86 -59.31
N ILE A 3 12.72 -46.10 -59.33
CA ILE A 3 11.77 -46.15 -58.18
C ILE A 3 11.48 -44.73 -57.65
N THR A 4 10.26 -44.21 -57.43
CA THR A 4 8.85 -44.65 -57.55
C THR A 4 8.01 -43.44 -57.09
N THR A 5 6.96 -43.09 -57.86
CA THR A 5 5.62 -42.54 -57.49
C THR A 5 5.50 -41.32 -56.54
N THR A 6 4.54 -40.40 -56.62
CA THR A 6 3.17 -40.33 -57.21
C THR A 6 2.81 -38.83 -57.19
N SER A 7 2.30 -38.22 -58.27
CA SER A 7 0.87 -37.94 -58.55
C SER A 7 0.12 -37.12 -57.48
N VAL A 8 -0.73 -36.13 -57.74
CA VAL A 8 -1.15 -35.28 -58.88
C VAL A 8 -1.98 -34.14 -58.20
N ASN A 9 -1.78 -32.90 -58.66
CA ASN A 9 -2.66 -31.71 -58.76
C ASN A 9 -4.22 -31.88 -58.67
N PRO A 10 -5.08 -30.83 -58.76
CA PRO A 10 -4.96 -29.40 -58.41
C PRO A 10 -6.23 -28.76 -57.74
N VAL A 11 -6.02 -27.58 -57.12
CA VAL A 11 -6.76 -26.29 -57.22
C VAL A 11 -8.32 -26.19 -57.13
N ALA A 12 -8.74 -25.39 -56.13
CA ALA A 12 -9.76 -24.31 -56.09
C ALA A 12 -11.17 -24.47 -55.45
N LYS A 13 -11.33 -23.62 -54.41
CA LYS A 13 -12.41 -22.63 -54.10
C LYS A 13 -13.58 -23.00 -53.15
N THR A 14 -13.76 -22.07 -52.19
CA THR A 14 -14.95 -21.70 -51.38
C THR A 14 -15.42 -22.76 -50.36
N THR A 15 -15.83 -22.47 -49.12
CA THR A 15 -16.86 -21.52 -48.65
C THR A 15 -16.82 -21.35 -47.11
N GLU A 16 -17.30 -20.20 -46.62
CA GLU A 16 -18.10 -19.94 -45.40
C GLU A 16 -17.82 -20.65 -44.04
N ILE A 17 -17.56 -19.83 -43.00
CA ILE A 17 -17.70 -20.23 -41.59
C ILE A 17 -18.80 -19.38 -40.93
N ASN A 18 -19.72 -20.10 -40.28
CA ASN A 18 -21.02 -19.70 -39.76
C ASN A 18 -21.00 -18.83 -38.49
N LYS A 19 -22.09 -18.07 -38.35
CA LYS A 19 -22.58 -17.32 -37.17
C LYS A 19 -22.72 -18.18 -35.90
N PRO A 20 -22.64 -17.58 -34.69
CA PRO A 20 -22.95 -18.25 -33.43
C PRO A 20 -24.47 -18.38 -33.20
N PRO A 21 -24.93 -19.36 -32.39
CA PRO A 21 -26.34 -19.65 -32.23
C PRO A 21 -27.03 -18.72 -31.22
N VAL A 22 -28.27 -18.39 -31.57
CA VAL A 22 -29.33 -17.86 -30.72
C VAL A 22 -29.81 -18.99 -29.81
N VAL A 23 -29.95 -18.74 -28.51
CA VAL A 23 -30.75 -19.59 -27.62
C VAL A 23 -31.80 -18.74 -26.94
N SER A 24 -33.05 -19.08 -27.29
CA SER A 24 -34.30 -18.57 -26.77
C SER A 24 -34.62 -19.22 -25.42
N THR A 25 -35.35 -18.46 -24.60
CA THR A 25 -35.98 -18.80 -23.32
C THR A 25 -36.99 -19.94 -23.40
N GLU A 26 -36.98 -20.83 -22.41
CA GLU A 26 -38.18 -21.48 -21.85
C GLU A 26 -38.07 -21.56 -20.32
N GLU A 27 -39.16 -21.23 -19.64
CA GLU A 27 -39.35 -21.24 -18.18
C GLU A 27 -39.86 -22.61 -17.70
N THR A 28 -39.46 -23.03 -16.49
CA THR A 28 -40.40 -23.57 -15.48
C THR A 28 -39.79 -23.65 -14.07
N SER A 29 -40.27 -22.76 -13.19
CA SER A 29 -40.61 -22.89 -11.76
C SER A 29 -39.86 -23.86 -10.82
N ASN A 30 -39.20 -23.35 -9.75
CA ASN A 30 -39.80 -23.24 -8.39
C ASN A 30 -38.86 -22.67 -7.31
N SER A 31 -39.37 -21.65 -6.61
CA SER A 31 -39.18 -21.21 -5.21
C SER A 31 -37.85 -21.45 -4.46
N ALA A 32 -37.16 -20.35 -4.11
CA ALA A 32 -36.75 -20.05 -2.74
C ALA A 32 -36.42 -18.56 -2.61
N SER A 33 -37.28 -17.84 -1.88
CA SER A 33 -37.08 -16.44 -1.51
C SER A 33 -35.90 -16.29 -0.56
N ASN A 34 -34.84 -15.63 -1.01
CA ASN A 34 -33.89 -14.96 -0.12
C ASN A 34 -33.73 -13.51 -0.57
N LYS A 35 -34.44 -12.61 0.12
CA LYS A 35 -34.17 -11.17 0.09
C LYS A 35 -32.85 -10.93 0.80
N SER A 36 -31.76 -10.83 0.03
CA SER A 36 -30.56 -10.11 0.45
C SER A 36 -30.39 -8.89 -0.44
N SER A 37 -30.71 -7.73 0.14
CA SER A 37 -30.51 -6.41 -0.43
C SER A 37 -29.03 -6.13 -0.70
N LYS A 38 -28.66 -6.06 -1.99
CA LYS A 38 -27.75 -5.07 -2.60
C LYS A 38 -27.87 -5.24 -4.11
N SER A 39 -28.72 -4.44 -4.74
CA SER A 39 -28.87 -4.35 -6.19
C SER A 39 -27.57 -3.83 -6.82
N GLY A 40 -26.63 -4.73 -7.10
CA GLY A 40 -25.46 -4.42 -7.92
C GLY A 40 -25.83 -4.49 -9.40
N ALA A 41 -25.47 -3.45 -10.17
CA ALA A 41 -25.52 -3.52 -11.63
C ALA A 41 -24.69 -4.72 -12.13
N SER A 42 -25.12 -5.38 -13.20
CA SER A 42 -24.35 -6.47 -13.83
C SER A 42 -22.95 -6.00 -14.23
N SER A 43 -21.96 -6.90 -14.27
CA SER A 43 -20.58 -6.58 -14.67
C SER A 43 -20.53 -5.92 -16.06
N GLN A 44 -21.39 -6.35 -16.98
CA GLN A 44 -21.55 -5.73 -18.29
C GLN A 44 -22.03 -4.29 -18.18
N LEU A 45 -23.07 -4.00 -17.39
CA LEU A 45 -23.57 -2.64 -17.21
C LEU A 45 -22.53 -1.73 -16.54
N GLN A 46 -21.76 -2.26 -15.59
CA GLN A 46 -20.64 -1.54 -14.98
C GLN A 46 -19.57 -1.18 -16.03
N LEU A 47 -19.17 -2.13 -16.88
CA LEU A 47 -18.21 -1.89 -17.96
C LEU A 47 -18.74 -0.87 -18.96
N LEU A 48 -20.02 -0.95 -19.35
CA LEU A 48 -20.64 0.00 -20.27
C LEU A 48 -20.66 1.43 -19.69
N ASN A 49 -20.95 1.57 -18.40
CA ASN A 49 -20.93 2.86 -17.72
C ASN A 49 -19.52 3.45 -17.67
N LEU A 50 -18.51 2.62 -17.34
CA LEU A 50 -17.11 3.04 -17.37
C LEU A 50 -16.65 3.42 -18.78
N ALA A 51 -16.99 2.61 -19.79
CA ALA A 51 -16.64 2.89 -21.17
C ALA A 51 -17.23 4.24 -21.62
N LYS A 52 -18.50 4.51 -21.31
CA LYS A 52 -19.14 5.80 -21.60
C LYS A 52 -18.48 6.96 -20.84
N GLN A 53 -18.27 6.81 -19.54
CA GLN A 53 -17.66 7.84 -18.69
C GLN A 53 -16.27 8.24 -19.21
N PHE A 54 -15.49 7.26 -19.67
CA PHE A 54 -14.14 7.48 -20.18
C PHE A 54 -14.09 7.69 -21.69
N ILE A 55 -15.22 7.79 -22.40
CA ILE A 55 -15.25 8.06 -23.85
C ILE A 55 -14.54 6.93 -24.63
N LEU A 56 -14.82 5.68 -24.26
CA LEU A 56 -14.30 4.44 -24.83
C LEU A 56 -15.41 3.56 -25.44
N ASP A 57 -16.65 4.07 -25.49
CA ASP A 57 -17.83 3.36 -25.98
C ASP A 57 -18.03 3.47 -27.50
N GLY A 58 -17.15 4.17 -28.23
CA GLY A 58 -17.34 4.44 -29.65
C GLY A 58 -17.53 3.20 -30.53
N ALA A 59 -16.84 2.10 -30.24
CA ALA A 59 -17.00 0.83 -30.97
C ALA A 59 -18.30 0.09 -30.64
N LEU A 60 -19.00 0.48 -29.57
CA LEU A 60 -20.29 -0.08 -29.16
C LEU A 60 -21.47 0.55 -29.93
N ILE A 61 -21.20 1.62 -30.68
CA ILE A 61 -22.16 2.33 -31.51
C ILE A 61 -22.10 1.74 -32.93
N SER A 62 -23.23 1.65 -33.63
CA SER A 62 -23.28 1.19 -35.03
C SER A 62 -22.37 2.05 -35.92
N ALA A 63 -21.62 1.44 -36.84
CA ALA A 63 -20.62 2.13 -37.68
C ALA A 63 -21.12 3.42 -38.36
N SER A 64 -22.37 3.44 -38.83
CA SER A 64 -22.99 4.61 -39.46
C SER A 64 -23.26 5.80 -38.53
N LYS A 65 -23.22 5.57 -37.20
CA LYS A 65 -23.44 6.59 -36.16
C LYS A 65 -22.16 6.90 -35.38
N GLN A 66 -21.03 6.29 -35.74
CA GLN A 66 -19.76 6.55 -35.08
C GLN A 66 -19.20 7.88 -35.54
N CYS A 67 -18.87 8.73 -34.58
CA CYS A 67 -18.02 9.88 -34.79
C CYS A 67 -16.60 9.42 -35.22
N PRO A 68 -15.91 10.15 -36.12
CA PRO A 68 -14.55 9.81 -36.57
C PRO A 68 -13.59 9.50 -35.41
N LEU A 69 -12.64 8.60 -35.63
CA LEU A 69 -11.70 8.17 -34.58
C LEU A 69 -10.91 9.36 -34.00
N GLU A 70 -10.50 10.30 -34.86
CA GLU A 70 -9.76 11.49 -34.44
C GLU A 70 -10.56 12.37 -33.46
N GLU A 71 -11.81 12.68 -33.79
CA GLU A 71 -12.71 13.44 -32.90
C GLU A 71 -12.94 12.72 -31.56
N ARG A 72 -13.09 11.39 -31.59
CA ARG A 72 -13.21 10.58 -30.36
C ARG A 72 -11.97 10.68 -29.48
N THR A 73 -10.78 10.61 -30.08
CA THR A 73 -9.49 10.75 -29.38
C THR A 73 -9.36 12.15 -28.78
N GLN A 74 -9.62 13.21 -29.54
CA GLN A 74 -9.55 14.60 -29.04
C GLN A 74 -10.52 14.83 -27.87
N LYS A 75 -11.74 14.29 -27.97
CA LYS A 75 -12.73 14.38 -26.90
C LYS A 75 -12.25 13.68 -25.61
N ARG A 76 -11.67 12.47 -25.75
CA ARG A 76 -11.10 11.71 -24.63
C ARG A 76 -9.92 12.45 -24.00
N ASP A 77 -9.01 12.99 -24.80
CA ASP A 77 -7.84 13.72 -24.31
C ASP A 77 -8.26 14.96 -23.50
N ARG A 78 -9.23 15.72 -24.02
CA ARG A 78 -9.78 16.88 -23.31
C ARG A 78 -10.43 16.47 -21.98
N TYR A 79 -11.21 15.38 -21.98
CA TYR A 79 -11.82 14.84 -20.76
C TYR A 79 -10.78 14.43 -19.70
N ILE A 80 -9.73 13.70 -20.11
CA ILE A 80 -8.66 13.26 -19.21
C ILE A 80 -7.95 14.47 -18.60
N ARG A 81 -7.61 15.49 -19.41
CA ARG A 81 -6.97 16.72 -18.93
C ARG A 81 -7.83 17.47 -17.92
N PHE A 82 -9.12 17.64 -18.17
CA PHE A 82 -10.03 18.27 -17.21
C PHE A 82 -10.11 17.52 -15.89
N ARG A 83 -10.24 16.19 -15.95
CA ARG A 83 -10.29 15.37 -14.74
C ARG A 83 -9.01 15.47 -13.92
N LYS A 84 -7.85 15.43 -14.58
CA LYS A 84 -6.54 15.57 -13.94
C LYS A 84 -6.40 16.93 -13.25
N GLN A 85 -6.77 18.01 -13.95
CA GLN A 85 -6.79 19.36 -13.38
C GLN A 85 -7.69 19.44 -12.15
N GLN A 86 -8.92 18.92 -12.25
CA GLN A 86 -9.87 18.91 -11.13
C GLN A 86 -9.35 18.13 -9.93
N ASN A 87 -8.69 16.99 -10.14
CA ASN A 87 -8.07 16.23 -9.06
C ASN A 87 -7.01 17.05 -8.33
N LEU A 88 -6.13 17.75 -9.06
CA LEU A 88 -5.11 18.60 -8.47
C LEU A 88 -5.72 19.76 -7.68
N GLU A 89 -6.70 20.47 -8.24
CA GLU A 89 -7.37 21.58 -7.57
C GLU A 89 -8.05 21.15 -6.26
N VAL A 90 -8.69 19.97 -6.25
CA VAL A 90 -9.26 19.39 -5.02
C VAL A 90 -8.18 19.08 -3.98
N ILE A 91 -7.04 18.52 -4.41
CA ILE A 91 -5.91 18.24 -3.49
C ILE A 91 -5.34 19.54 -2.93
N ILE A 92 -5.16 20.57 -3.75
CA ILE A 92 -4.70 21.90 -3.31
C ILE A 92 -5.69 22.51 -2.31
N GLN A 93 -6.99 22.46 -2.61
CA GLN A 93 -8.03 22.96 -1.72
C GLN A 93 -7.99 22.27 -0.35
N LYS A 94 -7.80 20.95 -0.32
CA LYS A 94 -7.64 20.19 0.93
C LYS A 94 -6.34 20.55 1.65
N ALA A 95 -5.23 20.70 0.92
CA ALA A 95 -3.92 20.96 1.51
C ALA A 95 -3.89 22.29 2.28
N ILE A 96 -4.57 23.33 1.76
CA ILE A 96 -4.67 24.64 2.42
C ILE A 96 -5.20 24.51 3.86
N SER A 97 -6.14 23.59 4.12
CA SER A 97 -6.70 23.38 5.46
C SER A 97 -5.70 22.86 6.49
N TYR A 98 -4.55 22.33 6.04
CA TYR A 98 -3.46 21.85 6.88
C TYR A 98 -2.29 22.84 6.96
N CYS A 99 -2.27 23.90 6.16
CA CYS A 99 -1.24 24.92 6.19
C CYS A 99 -1.56 25.98 7.25
N SER A 100 -0.53 26.51 7.91
CA SER A 100 -0.67 27.63 8.85
C SER A 100 -0.48 28.96 8.11
N ASP A 101 -1.41 29.89 8.29
CA ASP A 101 -1.29 31.25 7.73
C ASP A 101 -0.23 32.12 8.45
N LYS A 102 0.38 31.62 9.53
CA LYS A 102 1.25 32.40 10.42
C LYS A 102 2.69 31.91 10.45
N GLU A 103 2.97 30.71 9.97
CA GLU A 103 4.31 30.15 9.98
C GLU A 103 5.09 30.65 8.75
N ILE A 104 6.28 31.21 8.98
CA ILE A 104 7.20 31.55 7.90
C ILE A 104 7.91 30.26 7.52
N THR A 105 7.69 29.80 6.30
CA THR A 105 8.30 28.58 5.76
C THR A 105 9.32 28.95 4.70
N ASP A 106 10.31 28.08 4.51
CA ASP A 106 11.20 28.18 3.36
C ASP A 106 10.40 27.96 2.07
N ARG A 107 10.93 28.47 0.96
CA ARG A 107 10.31 28.28 -0.35
C ARG A 107 10.36 26.80 -0.72
N ALA A 108 9.20 26.20 -0.97
CA ALA A 108 9.10 24.84 -1.49
C ALA A 108 9.84 24.70 -2.83
N ASP A 109 10.44 23.53 -3.04
CA ASP A 109 11.14 23.20 -4.29
C ASP A 109 10.12 23.07 -5.44
N VAL A 110 10.35 23.85 -6.51
CA VAL A 110 9.49 23.88 -7.69
C VAL A 110 9.56 22.56 -8.45
N ASP A 111 10.73 21.93 -8.51
CA ASP A 111 10.92 20.66 -9.23
C ASP A 111 10.24 19.50 -8.47
N TRP A 112 10.29 19.55 -7.15
CA TRP A 112 9.51 18.65 -6.30
C TRP A 112 8.01 18.84 -6.52
N PHE A 113 7.53 20.09 -6.54
CA PHE A 113 6.11 20.38 -6.74
C PHE A 113 5.61 19.93 -8.12
N ASN A 114 6.41 20.15 -9.16
CA ASN A 114 6.11 19.63 -10.50
C ASN A 114 5.94 18.10 -10.47
N SER A 115 6.90 17.40 -9.88
CA SER A 115 6.83 15.93 -9.72
C SER A 115 5.61 15.50 -8.90
N PHE A 116 5.29 16.21 -7.82
CA PHE A 116 4.09 15.98 -7.03
C PHE A 116 2.82 16.06 -7.89
N THR A 117 2.67 17.10 -8.72
CA THR A 117 1.49 17.24 -9.57
C THR A 117 1.37 16.08 -10.57
N GLU A 118 2.47 15.64 -11.18
CA GLU A 118 2.48 14.49 -12.10
C GLU A 118 2.08 13.17 -11.42
N PHE A 119 2.43 12.99 -10.14
CA PHE A 119 2.04 11.82 -9.39
C PHE A 119 0.58 11.88 -8.89
N ALA A 120 0.11 13.06 -8.49
CA ALA A 120 -1.19 13.26 -7.86
C ALA A 120 -2.36 13.42 -8.86
N GLU A 121 -2.11 13.89 -10.08
CA GLU A 121 -3.16 14.23 -11.06
C GLU A 121 -4.11 13.08 -11.41
N GLY A 122 -3.68 11.82 -11.26
CA GLY A 122 -4.50 10.64 -11.51
C GLY A 122 -5.46 10.27 -10.38
N ILE A 123 -5.33 10.90 -9.21
CA ILE A 123 -5.97 10.45 -7.96
C ILE A 123 -7.34 11.10 -7.79
N SER A 124 -8.40 10.33 -8.02
CA SER A 124 -9.80 10.76 -7.82
C SER A 124 -10.47 10.18 -6.59
N ASN A 125 -9.82 9.29 -5.84
CA ASN A 125 -10.39 8.75 -4.60
C ASN A 125 -10.31 9.82 -3.50
N PRO A 126 -11.44 10.24 -2.88
CA PRO A 126 -11.43 11.34 -1.92
C PRO A 126 -10.52 11.11 -0.69
N THR A 127 -10.40 9.87 -0.23
CA THR A 127 -9.53 9.55 0.91
C THR A 127 -8.06 9.57 0.53
N MET A 128 -7.69 9.08 -0.66
CA MET A 128 -6.32 9.21 -1.15
C MET A 128 -5.97 10.67 -1.41
N GLN A 129 -6.89 11.47 -1.95
CA GLN A 129 -6.70 12.93 -2.11
C GLN A 129 -6.41 13.62 -0.78
N GLU A 130 -7.04 13.18 0.31
CA GLU A 130 -6.76 13.68 1.67
C GLU A 130 -5.31 13.42 2.10
N LEU A 131 -4.80 12.22 1.82
CA LEU A 131 -3.43 11.86 2.14
C LEU A 131 -2.42 12.62 1.27
N TRP A 132 -2.69 12.76 -0.04
CA TRP A 132 -1.90 13.60 -0.94
C TRP A 132 -1.87 15.06 -0.49
N ALA A 133 -3.00 15.58 -0.01
CA ALA A 133 -3.09 16.93 0.53
C ALA A 133 -2.23 17.11 1.79
N LYS A 134 -2.24 16.13 2.70
CA LYS A 134 -1.35 16.16 3.89
C LYS A 134 0.12 16.09 3.52
N ILE A 135 0.51 15.23 2.57
CA ILE A 135 1.89 15.17 2.06
C ILE A 135 2.33 16.56 1.57
N LEU A 136 1.50 17.20 0.75
CA LEU A 136 1.80 18.53 0.23
C LEU A 136 1.94 19.56 1.34
N ALA A 137 0.98 19.62 2.27
CA ALA A 137 1.01 20.57 3.37
C ALA A 137 2.27 20.41 4.23
N TYR A 138 2.63 19.18 4.58
CA TYR A 138 3.85 18.91 5.33
C TYR A 138 5.12 19.33 4.59
N GLU A 139 5.21 19.06 3.28
CA GLU A 139 6.37 19.46 2.48
C GLU A 139 6.48 20.99 2.38
N VAL A 140 5.36 21.69 2.20
CA VAL A 140 5.34 23.16 2.15
C VAL A 140 5.71 23.77 3.51
N THR A 141 5.25 23.17 4.61
CA THR A 141 5.61 23.62 5.97
C THR A 141 7.05 23.29 6.34
N ARG A 142 7.55 22.14 5.88
CA ARG A 142 8.90 21.65 6.18
C ARG A 142 9.49 21.00 4.93
N PRO A 143 10.15 21.78 4.05
CA PRO A 143 10.78 21.24 2.85
C PRO A 143 11.77 20.12 3.17
N GLY A 144 11.81 19.09 2.33
CA GLY A 144 12.59 17.87 2.52
C GLY A 144 11.95 16.82 3.44
N SER A 145 10.65 16.95 3.75
CA SER A 145 9.92 15.96 4.56
C SER A 145 9.54 14.71 3.78
N PHE A 146 9.29 14.85 2.48
CA PHE A 146 8.90 13.77 1.59
C PHE A 146 9.79 13.74 0.34
N SER A 147 10.49 12.63 0.14
CA SER A 147 11.29 12.41 -1.06
C SER A 147 10.43 12.06 -2.28
N LEU A 148 10.98 12.26 -3.49
CA LEU A 148 10.32 11.83 -4.73
C LEU A 148 10.06 10.31 -4.77
N LYS A 149 10.93 9.52 -4.13
CA LYS A 149 10.74 8.07 -4.00
C LYS A 149 9.48 7.74 -3.19
N THR A 150 9.20 8.54 -2.16
CA THR A 150 8.00 8.40 -1.35
C THR A 150 6.75 8.74 -2.14
N LEU A 151 6.77 9.81 -2.94
CA LEU A 151 5.64 10.14 -3.82
C LEU A 151 5.38 9.03 -4.84
N GLN A 152 6.44 8.47 -5.42
CA GLN A 152 6.35 7.38 -6.38
C GLN A 152 5.77 6.12 -5.76
N ALA A 153 6.23 5.72 -4.57
CA ALA A 153 5.69 4.56 -3.84
C ALA A 153 4.22 4.79 -3.45
N PHE A 154 3.89 6.00 -2.99
CA PHE A 154 2.52 6.34 -2.59
C PHE A 154 1.54 6.36 -3.76
N ARG A 155 1.99 6.75 -4.97
CA ARG A 155 1.17 6.75 -6.19
C ARG A 155 0.62 5.37 -6.54
N THR A 156 1.40 4.31 -6.34
CA THR A 156 1.01 2.95 -6.69
C THR A 156 0.27 2.22 -5.58
N MET A 157 0.20 2.82 -4.39
CA MET A 157 -0.42 2.22 -3.22
C MET A 157 -1.95 2.22 -3.33
N SER A 158 -2.55 1.05 -3.12
CA SER A 158 -3.99 0.91 -2.99
C SER A 158 -4.48 1.39 -1.63
N MET A 159 -5.79 1.66 -1.54
CA MET A 159 -6.44 1.98 -0.27
C MET A 159 -6.34 0.84 0.76
N GLY A 160 -6.20 -0.42 0.31
CA GLY A 160 -5.99 -1.57 1.20
C GLY A 160 -4.60 -1.57 1.81
N GLU A 161 -3.58 -1.31 0.99
CA GLU A 161 -2.18 -1.23 1.44
C GLU A 161 -1.95 -0.03 2.36
N ALA A 162 -2.57 1.13 2.08
CA ALA A 162 -2.51 2.28 2.96
C ALA A 162 -3.09 1.98 4.35
N LYS A 163 -4.19 1.23 4.42
CA LYS A 163 -4.76 0.77 5.69
C LYS A 163 -3.86 -0.24 6.39
N LEU A 164 -3.24 -1.15 5.65
CA LEU A 164 -2.29 -2.10 6.21
C LEU A 164 -1.07 -1.38 6.79
N PHE A 165 -0.56 -0.39 6.08
CA PHE A 165 0.54 0.46 6.56
C PHE A 165 0.17 1.21 7.85
N ALA A 166 -1.05 1.75 7.93
CA ALA A 166 -1.54 2.35 9.17
C ALA A 166 -1.53 1.39 10.37
N LYS A 167 -1.89 0.11 10.15
CA LYS A 167 -1.76 -0.92 11.19
C LYS A 167 -0.31 -1.16 11.58
N ALA A 168 0.61 -1.23 10.61
CA ALA A 168 2.03 -1.40 10.90
C ALA A 168 2.59 -0.22 11.71
N CYS A 169 2.20 1.02 11.40
CA CYS A 169 2.56 2.21 12.18
C CYS A 169 2.03 2.14 13.62
N ALA A 170 0.84 1.60 13.84
CA ALA A 170 0.30 1.39 15.18
C ALA A 170 1.08 0.36 16.02
N LEU A 171 1.93 -0.47 15.40
CA LEU A 171 2.82 -1.42 16.10
C LEU A 171 4.28 -0.93 16.16
N ALA A 172 4.55 0.27 15.64
CA ALA A 172 5.89 0.77 15.46
C ALA A 172 6.32 1.62 16.65
N LEU A 173 7.52 1.33 17.16
CA LEU A 173 8.21 2.11 18.17
C LEU A 173 9.26 2.98 17.51
N LYS A 174 9.38 4.24 17.94
CA LYS A 174 10.44 5.15 17.47
C LYS A 174 11.71 4.91 18.26
N ASP A 175 12.86 4.86 17.61
CA ASP A 175 14.14 4.76 18.31
C ASP A 175 14.54 6.08 19.00
N SER A 176 15.72 6.11 19.63
CA SER A 176 16.23 7.30 20.33
C SER A 176 16.34 8.54 19.43
N THR A 177 16.60 8.35 18.13
CA THR A 177 16.67 9.45 17.15
C THR A 177 15.29 9.98 16.76
N ARG A 178 14.23 9.23 17.08
CA ARG A 178 12.84 9.46 16.68
C ARG A 178 12.59 9.46 15.16
N LYS A 179 13.60 9.12 14.37
CA LYS A 179 13.52 9.05 12.91
C LYS A 179 13.27 7.63 12.40
N ASN A 180 13.77 6.62 13.11
CA ASN A 180 13.60 5.24 12.69
C ASN A 180 12.48 4.58 13.47
N LEU A 181 11.62 3.87 12.74
CA LEU A 181 10.53 3.09 13.28
C LEU A 181 10.88 1.60 13.28
N ARG A 182 10.49 0.90 14.35
CA ARG A 182 10.75 -0.54 14.53
C ARG A 182 9.52 -1.25 15.05
N ILE A 183 9.20 -2.40 14.48
CA ILE A 183 8.17 -3.31 15.01
C ILE A 183 8.88 -4.40 15.77
N ILE A 184 8.74 -4.43 17.09
CA ILE A 184 9.37 -5.44 17.95
C ILE A 184 8.73 -6.80 17.69
N SER A 185 9.53 -7.77 17.31
CA SER A 185 9.09 -9.13 16.98
C SER A 185 9.54 -10.16 18.02
N GLY A 186 10.45 -9.81 18.93
CA GLY A 186 10.86 -10.71 19.98
C GLY A 186 12.18 -10.36 20.66
N SER A 187 12.71 -11.32 21.40
CA SER A 187 14.06 -11.27 21.94
C SER A 187 14.66 -12.66 22.04
N SER A 188 15.99 -12.69 22.05
CA SER A 188 16.73 -13.92 22.26
C SER A 188 17.90 -13.71 23.22
N GLN A 189 18.42 -14.80 23.77
CA GLN A 189 19.69 -14.81 24.49
C GLN A 189 20.67 -15.71 23.73
N LEU A 190 21.88 -15.22 23.46
CA LEU A 190 22.90 -16.06 22.84
C LEU A 190 23.23 -17.26 23.73
N PRO A 191 23.49 -18.44 23.14
CA PRO A 191 23.87 -19.63 23.89
C PRO A 191 25.20 -19.40 24.63
N GLY A 192 25.26 -19.89 25.86
CA GLY A 192 26.42 -19.90 26.74
C GLY A 192 26.44 -21.16 27.60
N MET A 193 27.54 -21.39 28.31
CA MET A 193 27.81 -22.66 29.02
C MET A 193 26.69 -23.08 29.98
N PHE A 194 25.96 -22.14 30.58
CA PHE A 194 24.94 -22.40 31.60
C PHE A 194 23.48 -22.28 31.11
N ASN A 195 23.22 -21.84 29.88
CA ASN A 195 21.86 -21.55 29.38
C ASN A 195 21.41 -22.46 28.21
N PHE A 196 22.19 -23.49 27.88
CA PHE A 196 22.00 -24.33 26.68
C PHE A 196 20.62 -25.01 26.63
N PHE A 197 20.06 -25.38 27.78
CA PHE A 197 18.75 -26.05 27.89
C PHE A 197 17.57 -25.11 28.23
N SER A 198 17.79 -23.78 28.25
CA SER A 198 16.73 -22.85 28.60
C SER A 198 15.65 -22.76 27.52
N LYS A 199 14.45 -23.24 27.83
CA LYS A 199 13.26 -23.11 26.96
C LYS A 199 12.84 -21.66 26.73
N LYS A 200 13.30 -20.72 27.58
CA LYS A 200 12.97 -19.29 27.47
C LYS A 200 13.98 -18.49 26.64
N ARG A 201 14.97 -19.15 26.01
CA ARG A 201 16.04 -18.47 25.25
C ARG A 201 15.53 -17.66 24.06
N LEU A 202 14.41 -18.05 23.47
CA LEU A 202 13.79 -17.36 22.34
C LEU A 202 12.37 -16.98 22.73
N GLN A 203 12.06 -15.69 22.66
CA GLN A 203 10.74 -15.15 22.84
C GLN A 203 10.31 -14.51 21.54
N LYS A 204 9.16 -14.92 21.01
CA LYS A 204 8.60 -14.37 19.77
C LYS A 204 7.25 -13.77 20.03
N ILE A 205 6.99 -12.65 19.38
CA ILE A 205 5.71 -11.96 19.37
C ILE A 205 4.98 -12.38 18.09
N ASN A 206 3.77 -12.91 18.25
CA ASN A 206 2.93 -13.23 17.09
C ASN A 206 2.24 -11.96 16.58
N LEU A 207 2.90 -11.27 15.65
CA LEU A 207 2.39 -10.06 14.99
C LEU A 207 1.07 -10.31 14.22
N GLY A 208 0.78 -11.55 13.83
CA GLY A 208 -0.48 -11.92 13.19
C GLY A 208 -1.72 -11.64 14.05
N LYS A 209 -1.57 -11.65 15.39
CA LYS A 209 -2.67 -11.27 16.32
C LYS A 209 -3.11 -9.81 16.14
N PHE A 210 -2.24 -8.96 15.61
CA PHE A 210 -2.49 -7.54 15.36
C PHE A 210 -2.71 -7.26 13.86
N GLY A 211 -3.01 -8.31 13.07
CA GLY A 211 -3.25 -8.19 11.64
C GLY A 211 -2.00 -7.92 10.81
N LEU A 212 -0.83 -8.32 11.32
CA LEU A 212 0.46 -8.19 10.64
C LEU A 212 1.13 -9.57 10.55
N SER A 213 0.52 -10.49 9.78
CA SER A 213 1.13 -11.79 9.52
C SER A 213 2.27 -11.67 8.49
N TYR A 214 2.93 -12.78 8.17
CA TYR A 214 4.02 -12.77 7.19
C TYR A 214 3.56 -12.32 5.79
N ALA A 215 2.34 -12.65 5.38
CA ALA A 215 1.80 -12.20 4.10
C ALA A 215 1.68 -10.67 4.04
N GLU A 216 1.19 -10.06 5.11
CA GLU A 216 1.09 -8.62 5.24
C GLU A 216 2.46 -7.94 5.31
N LEU A 217 3.44 -8.53 5.99
CA LEU A 217 4.82 -8.04 5.98
C LEU A 217 5.42 -8.06 4.56
N LEU A 218 5.12 -9.10 3.76
CA LEU A 218 5.53 -9.16 2.36
C LEU A 218 4.88 -8.03 1.54
N THR A 219 3.58 -7.78 1.72
CA THR A 219 2.89 -6.68 1.03
C THR A 219 3.51 -5.32 1.39
N LEU A 220 3.83 -5.08 2.66
CA LEU A 220 4.49 -3.83 3.08
C LEU A 220 5.89 -3.68 2.49
N ALA A 221 6.64 -4.78 2.40
CA ALA A 221 7.98 -4.78 1.82
C ALA A 221 7.96 -4.56 0.30
N ASP A 222 6.98 -5.14 -0.41
CA ASP A 222 6.77 -4.96 -1.85
C ASP A 222 6.44 -3.50 -2.19
N ASN A 223 5.69 -2.83 -1.30
CA ASN A 223 5.44 -1.38 -1.36
C ASN A 223 6.62 -0.52 -0.84
N HIS A 224 7.76 -1.13 -0.57
CA HIS A 224 8.98 -0.47 -0.05
C HIS A 224 8.81 0.26 1.28
N LEU A 225 7.86 -0.15 2.14
CA LEU A 225 7.56 0.51 3.41
C LEU A 225 8.38 -0.05 4.58
N ILE A 226 8.68 -1.35 4.54
CA ILE A 226 9.51 -2.04 5.53
C ILE A 226 10.56 -2.90 4.86
N PHE A 227 11.63 -3.22 5.58
CA PHE A 227 12.53 -4.30 5.21
C PHE A 227 11.91 -5.64 5.65
N ILE A 228 11.78 -6.58 4.72
CA ILE A 228 11.21 -7.92 5.03
C ILE A 228 12.11 -8.75 5.95
N GLN A 229 13.41 -8.45 6.00
CA GLN A 229 14.35 -9.15 6.85
C GLN A 229 14.18 -8.71 8.31
N GLU A 230 13.77 -9.64 9.16
CA GLU A 230 13.82 -9.48 10.60
C GLU A 230 15.28 -9.23 11.02
N THR A 231 15.50 -8.16 11.78
CA THR A 231 16.82 -7.77 12.25
C THR A 231 16.95 -8.04 13.75
N GLU A 232 18.12 -8.51 14.17
CA GLU A 232 18.49 -8.54 15.58
C GLU A 232 19.42 -7.37 15.91
N SER A 233 19.33 -6.86 17.14
CA SER A 233 20.32 -5.91 17.66
C SER A 233 21.70 -6.56 17.81
N SER A 234 22.73 -5.75 18.02
CA SER A 234 23.95 -6.27 18.65
C SER A 234 23.62 -6.82 20.06
N PRO A 235 24.43 -7.75 20.61
CA PRO A 235 24.27 -8.20 21.99
C PRO A 235 24.33 -7.01 22.95
N ILE A 236 23.33 -6.90 23.81
CA ILE A 236 23.19 -5.80 24.78
C ILE A 236 23.81 -6.28 26.10
N ALA A 237 24.80 -5.55 26.59
CA ALA A 237 25.51 -5.90 27.82
C ALA A 237 24.72 -5.49 29.07
N LEU A 238 25.00 -6.15 30.20
CA LEU A 238 24.45 -5.69 31.49
C LEU A 238 24.94 -4.27 31.78
N GLY A 239 24.02 -3.40 32.23
CA GLY A 239 24.29 -1.98 32.45
C GLY A 239 24.03 -1.09 31.24
N GLU A 240 23.81 -1.66 30.04
CA GLU A 240 23.35 -0.91 28.87
C GLU A 240 21.82 -0.83 28.81
N SER A 241 21.30 0.05 27.97
CA SER A 241 19.87 0.18 27.71
C SER A 241 19.57 0.55 26.27
N ILE A 242 18.45 0.05 25.75
CA ILE A 242 17.87 0.52 24.49
C ILE A 242 16.69 1.44 24.81
N HIS A 243 16.67 2.59 24.15
CA HIS A 243 15.62 3.59 24.32
C HIS A 243 14.70 3.61 23.10
N PHE A 244 13.41 3.43 23.36
CA PHE A 244 12.34 3.65 22.41
C PHE A 244 11.43 4.77 22.90
N TYR A 245 10.58 5.25 21.99
CA TYR A 245 9.49 6.17 22.29
C TYR A 245 8.19 5.58 21.74
N CYS A 246 7.18 5.54 22.62
CA CYS A 246 5.81 5.17 22.32
C CYS A 246 4.94 6.38 22.65
N ASN A 247 4.22 6.98 21.69
CA ASN A 247 3.36 8.14 21.94
C ASN A 247 4.07 9.26 22.73
N ASN A 248 5.31 9.57 22.35
CA ASN A 248 6.23 10.49 23.06
C ASN A 248 6.64 10.10 24.49
N SER A 249 6.15 8.99 25.03
CA SER A 249 6.60 8.42 26.29
C SER A 249 7.82 7.54 26.07
N PRO A 250 8.91 7.71 26.83
CA PRO A 250 10.07 6.84 26.72
C PRO A 250 9.73 5.42 27.17
N MET A 251 10.35 4.44 26.53
CA MET A 251 10.34 3.02 26.92
C MET A 251 11.78 2.53 26.89
N ILE A 252 12.32 2.17 28.05
CA ILE A 252 13.72 1.82 28.25
C ILE A 252 13.82 0.33 28.52
N LEU A 253 14.56 -0.40 27.68
CA LEU A 253 14.81 -1.83 27.82
C LEU A 253 16.22 -2.04 28.36
N SER A 254 16.33 -2.58 29.57
CA SER A 254 17.60 -2.92 30.20
C SER A 254 17.71 -4.44 30.38
N PRO A 255 18.77 -5.09 29.86
CA PRO A 255 18.87 -6.54 29.94
C PRO A 255 19.08 -7.00 31.38
N ILE A 256 18.39 -8.08 31.76
CA ILE A 256 18.58 -8.78 33.04
C ILE A 256 19.43 -10.04 32.90
N LYS A 257 19.80 -10.39 31.67
CA LYS A 257 20.71 -11.49 31.36
C LYS A 257 21.79 -11.01 30.41
N HIS A 258 22.95 -11.66 30.46
CA HIS A 258 24.03 -11.39 29.51
C HIS A 258 23.65 -11.82 28.09
N ASN A 259 24.19 -11.10 27.11
CA ASN A 259 24.10 -11.40 25.67
C ASN A 259 22.65 -11.51 25.16
N CYS A 260 21.80 -10.57 25.60
CA CYS A 260 20.44 -10.46 25.10
C CYS A 260 20.42 -9.71 23.76
N LEU A 261 19.55 -10.16 22.87
CA LEU A 261 19.31 -9.60 21.55
C LEU A 261 17.83 -9.20 21.47
N LEU A 262 17.56 -8.09 20.80
CA LEU A 262 16.22 -7.64 20.48
C LEU A 262 15.95 -7.90 18.99
N SER A 263 14.84 -8.56 18.67
CA SER A 263 14.43 -8.86 17.30
C SER A 263 13.33 -7.89 16.87
N PHE A 264 13.43 -7.34 15.65
CA PHE A 264 12.48 -6.37 15.13
C PHE A 264 12.50 -6.26 13.60
N TYR A 265 11.39 -5.80 13.02
CA TYR A 265 11.34 -5.30 11.63
C TYR A 265 11.62 -3.80 11.58
N LYS A 266 12.30 -3.36 10.53
CA LYS A 266 12.66 -1.95 10.31
C LYS A 266 11.78 -1.36 9.22
N PHE A 267 11.35 -0.11 9.42
CA PHE A 267 10.81 0.69 8.32
C PHE A 267 11.93 1.12 7.38
N THR A 268 11.63 1.26 6.10
CA THR A 268 12.52 1.91 5.14
C THR A 268 12.48 3.43 5.33
N PRO A 269 13.37 4.21 4.69
CA PRO A 269 13.21 5.67 4.65
C PRO A 269 11.85 6.12 4.11
N ILE A 270 11.34 5.45 3.07
CA ILE A 270 10.01 5.74 2.49
C ILE A 270 8.91 5.48 3.51
N GLY A 271 8.95 4.33 4.20
CA GLY A 271 8.01 4.02 5.26
C GLY A 271 8.11 5.00 6.43
N ALA A 272 9.31 5.44 6.80
CA ALA A 272 9.49 6.42 7.87
C ALA A 272 8.92 7.80 7.50
N GLU A 273 9.12 8.26 6.26
CA GLU A 273 8.52 9.49 5.76
C GLU A 273 6.98 9.42 5.77
N LEU A 274 6.39 8.35 5.22
CA LEU A 274 4.94 8.16 5.18
C LEU A 274 4.30 7.99 6.56
N ALA A 275 5.03 7.40 7.52
CA ALA A 275 4.54 7.24 8.89
C ALA A 275 4.22 8.60 9.55
N ASN A 276 4.84 9.70 9.13
CA ASN A 276 4.56 11.04 9.65
C ASN A 276 3.13 11.54 9.34
N LEU A 277 2.43 10.91 8.39
CA LEU A 277 1.04 11.23 8.04
C LEU A 277 0.03 10.57 8.99
N ILE A 278 0.47 9.56 9.73
CA ILE A 278 -0.36 8.74 10.62
C ILE A 278 -0.14 9.25 12.04
N SER A 279 -1.20 9.26 12.85
CA SER A 279 -1.11 9.69 14.25
C SER A 279 -0.14 8.81 15.03
N ASP A 280 0.65 9.44 15.90
CA ASP A 280 1.51 8.76 16.88
C ASP A 280 0.64 8.11 17.96
N SER A 281 0.06 6.96 17.64
CA SER A 281 -0.72 6.13 18.57
C SER A 281 -0.35 4.67 18.41
N VAL A 282 0.51 4.18 19.30
CA VAL A 282 0.87 2.76 19.43
C VAL A 282 -0.29 2.02 20.07
N ASP A 283 -0.63 0.85 19.52
CA ASP A 283 -1.62 -0.07 20.06
C ASP A 283 -1.21 -0.54 21.47
N GLU A 284 -2.04 -0.22 22.46
CA GLU A 284 -1.75 -0.51 23.88
C GLU A 284 -1.70 -2.01 24.16
N SER A 285 -2.56 -2.81 23.52
CA SER A 285 -2.58 -4.27 23.68
C SER A 285 -1.32 -4.92 23.11
N TYR A 286 -0.82 -4.37 22.00
CA TYR A 286 0.48 -4.77 21.46
C TYR A 286 1.62 -4.39 22.40
N LEU A 287 1.61 -3.16 22.94
CA LEU A 287 2.66 -2.71 23.86
C LEU A 287 2.70 -3.55 25.14
N GLU A 288 1.55 -3.92 25.70
CA GLU A 288 1.45 -4.84 26.83
C GLU A 288 2.05 -6.22 26.50
N LEU A 289 1.72 -6.79 25.33
CA LEU A 289 2.29 -8.06 24.91
C LEU A 289 3.80 -7.98 24.71
N VAL A 290 4.31 -6.89 24.14
CA VAL A 290 5.77 -6.64 24.01
C VAL A 290 6.39 -6.65 25.41
N LYS A 291 5.83 -5.92 26.36
CA LYS A 291 6.35 -5.84 27.73
C LYS A 291 6.40 -7.20 28.42
N ASP A 292 5.30 -7.95 28.36
CA ASP A 292 5.21 -9.28 28.95
C ASP A 292 6.19 -10.27 28.32
N THR A 293 6.23 -10.32 26.98
CA THR A 293 7.09 -11.25 26.22
C THR A 293 8.58 -10.98 26.47
N LEU A 294 8.97 -9.71 26.52
CA LEU A 294 10.36 -9.30 26.70
C LEU A 294 10.84 -9.36 28.16
N SER A 295 9.94 -9.44 29.14
CA SER A 295 10.25 -9.50 30.59
C SER A 295 11.21 -10.62 30.98
N SER A 296 11.27 -11.69 30.18
CA SER A 296 12.19 -12.81 30.40
C SER A 296 13.66 -12.50 30.12
N HIS A 297 13.94 -11.41 29.41
CA HIS A 297 15.27 -10.96 29.00
C HIS A 297 15.58 -9.52 29.41
N PHE A 298 14.55 -8.68 29.58
CA PHE A 298 14.69 -7.25 29.84
C PHE A 298 13.77 -6.80 30.98
N VAL A 299 14.24 -5.83 31.77
CA VAL A 299 13.38 -4.94 32.56
C VAL A 299 13.01 -3.76 31.67
N ILE A 300 11.75 -3.34 31.75
CA ILE A 300 11.17 -2.32 30.87
C ILE A 300 10.56 -1.23 31.73
N ASN A 301 11.09 -0.02 31.59
CA ASN A 301 10.65 1.17 32.32
C ASN A 301 10.11 2.24 31.37
#